data_AF-A0A1S2QGY3-F1
#
_entry.id   AF-A0A1S2QGY3-F1
#
_cell.length_a   1.000
_cell.length_b   1.000
_cell.length_c   1.000
_cell.angle_alpha   90.00
_cell.angle_beta   90.00
_cell.angle_gamma   90.00
#
_symmetry.space_group_name_H-M   'P 1'
#
loop_
_entity.id
_entity.type
_entity.pdbx_description
1 polymer ?
#
loop_
_entity_poly.entity_id
_entity_poly.type
_entity_poly.pdbx_seq_one_letter_code
_entity_poly.pdbx_strand_id
1 'polypeptide(L)'
;MKVVHILFGVSAAGCFKQVLKQLGAYKDEKVISVQEMFSIGPIWRFNEEVGTQARYHWMQNNLSDEDGEFDEFKENFNRSVNQIMSIEGDIPIFIWAAENAEEQTGLRFVVDLLKDKNNDIFFMNTTKAFNHLFNKGKRKYTLAHTGELSPDNLQTIYEKQRQEQSPLAQHEREQYKKEWLSLTENKETLRIWSNGTVQSVTEDYFDELIINRAKKFHGKRKTKEFFKSARLIGNVLGHIHLDQYISDTFINYRLKKMIENGIFEMEGSLEAMRLYCVRLKQ
;
A
#
# COMPACT_ATOMS: atom_id res chain seq x y z
N MET A 1 25.05 14.70 0.22
CA MET A 1 24.13 13.54 0.19
C MET A 1 24.78 12.49 -0.69
N LYS A 2 24.84 11.23 -0.24
CA LYS A 2 25.54 10.14 -0.91
C LYS A 2 24.60 9.05 -1.40
N VAL A 3 23.46 8.85 -0.74
CA VAL A 3 22.47 7.81 -1.06
C VAL A 3 21.08 8.33 -0.74
N VAL A 4 20.08 7.91 -1.53
CA VAL A 4 18.67 8.15 -1.24
C VAL A 4 17.94 6.81 -1.05
N HIS A 5 17.12 6.71 -0.02
CA HIS A 5 16.20 5.59 0.20
C HIS A 5 14.76 6.07 0.03
N ILE A 6 14.00 5.36 -0.78
CA ILE A 6 12.58 5.62 -1.03
C ILE A 6 11.81 4.47 -0.39
N LEU A 7 10.95 4.80 0.58
CA LEU A 7 10.11 3.84 1.29
C LEU A 7 8.64 4.27 1.20
N PHE A 8 7.74 3.29 1.22
CA PHE A 8 6.30 3.50 1.17
C PHE A 8 5.71 3.49 2.59
N GLY A 9 5.00 4.57 2.94
CA GLY A 9 4.38 4.75 4.26
C GLY A 9 5.32 5.29 5.35
N VAL A 10 4.73 6.01 6.31
CA VAL A 10 5.46 6.70 7.40
C VAL A 10 6.17 5.73 8.36
N SER A 11 5.59 4.55 8.58
CA SER A 11 6.13 3.54 9.49
C SER A 11 7.45 2.99 8.97
N ALA A 12 7.48 2.51 7.72
CA ALA A 12 8.70 2.02 7.08
C ALA A 12 9.80 3.10 7.05
N ALA A 13 9.46 4.32 6.61
CA ALA A 13 10.40 5.43 6.56
C ALA A 13 10.92 5.83 7.95
N GLY A 14 10.06 5.81 8.97
CA GLY A 14 10.42 6.10 10.36
C GLY A 14 11.42 5.08 10.92
N CYS A 15 11.13 3.79 10.75
CA CYS A 15 12.03 2.70 11.15
C CYS A 15 13.38 2.79 10.42
N PHE A 16 13.37 3.09 9.11
CA PHE A 16 14.62 3.19 8.37
C PHE A 16 15.45 4.44 8.74
N LYS A 17 14.82 5.57 9.08
CA LYS A 17 15.53 6.73 9.65
C LYS A 17 16.24 6.37 10.97
N GLN A 18 15.63 5.51 11.80
CA GLN A 18 16.27 4.99 13.01
C GLN A 18 17.50 4.12 12.67
N VAL A 19 17.41 3.27 11.65
CA VAL A 19 18.56 2.51 11.13
C VAL A 19 19.71 3.44 10.74
N LEU A 20 19.45 4.48 9.94
CA LEU A 20 20.49 5.43 9.53
C LEU A 20 21.11 6.18 10.72
N LYS A 21 20.33 6.44 11.78
CA LYS A 21 20.84 7.00 13.02
C LYS A 21 21.77 6.02 13.76
N GLN A 22 21.39 4.75 13.85
CA GLN A 22 22.20 3.68 14.47
C GLN A 22 23.52 3.46 13.73
N LEU A 23 23.50 3.53 12.40
CA LEU A 23 24.68 3.39 11.54
C LEU A 23 25.57 4.65 11.46
N GLY A 24 25.12 5.78 12.03
CA GLY A 24 25.80 7.07 11.87
C GLY A 24 25.73 7.66 10.46
N ALA A 25 24.87 7.13 9.59
CA ALA A 25 24.73 7.50 8.18
C ALA A 25 23.70 8.61 7.91
N TYR A 26 22.93 9.04 8.92
CA TYR A 26 21.82 10.00 8.77
C TYR A 26 22.18 11.38 8.18
N LYS A 27 23.46 11.77 8.18
CA LYS A 27 23.93 13.01 7.54
C LYS A 27 24.23 12.84 6.06
N ASP A 28 24.56 11.62 5.66
CA ASP A 28 25.01 11.28 4.31
C ASP A 28 23.88 10.66 3.48
N GLU A 29 22.99 9.90 4.11
CA GLU A 29 21.92 9.15 3.46
C GLU A 29 20.55 9.77 3.77
N LYS A 30 19.72 9.95 2.73
CA LYS A 30 18.41 10.61 2.84
C LYS A 30 17.28 9.60 2.72
N VAL A 31 16.24 9.75 3.52
CA VAL A 31 14.99 8.98 3.41
C VAL A 31 13.89 9.85 2.84
N ILE A 32 13.27 9.40 1.75
CA ILE A 32 12.04 9.94 1.19
C ILE A 32 10.91 8.96 1.51
N SER A 33 9.86 9.45 2.15
CA SER A 33 8.66 8.69 2.45
C SER A 33 7.60 9.00 1.40
N VAL A 34 7.20 8.02 0.59
CA VAL A 34 6.07 8.14 -0.32
C VAL A 34 4.82 7.70 0.43
N GLN A 35 3.91 8.63 0.66
CA GLN A 35 2.66 8.39 1.36
C GLN A 35 1.51 8.45 0.34
N GLU A 36 1.11 7.29 -0.16
CA GLU A 36 0.01 7.18 -1.14
C GLU A 36 -0.59 5.77 -1.06
N MET A 37 -1.92 5.67 -1.22
CA MET A 37 -2.67 4.41 -1.14
C MET A 37 -2.74 3.73 -2.51
N PHE A 38 -1.58 3.34 -3.06
CA PHE A 38 -1.49 2.83 -4.42
C PHE A 38 -2.30 1.55 -4.72
N SER A 39 -2.73 0.81 -3.69
CA SER A 39 -3.60 -0.36 -3.82
C SER A 39 -5.05 0.01 -4.17
N ILE A 40 -5.50 1.24 -3.88
CA ILE A 40 -6.91 1.68 -4.02
C ILE A 40 -7.04 3.02 -4.75
N GLY A 41 -8.24 3.32 -5.28
CA GLY A 41 -8.56 4.53 -6.03
C GLY A 41 -7.93 4.59 -7.44
N PRO A 42 -8.50 5.32 -8.40
CA PRO A 42 -7.99 5.29 -9.76
C PRO A 42 -6.54 5.80 -9.82
N ILE A 43 -5.74 5.15 -10.66
CA ILE A 43 -4.41 5.63 -11.11
C ILE A 43 -4.40 5.86 -12.63
N TRP A 44 -5.59 5.95 -13.22
CA TRP A 44 -5.75 6.29 -14.62
C TRP A 44 -5.11 7.65 -14.91
N ARG A 45 -4.16 7.69 -15.86
CA ARG A 45 -3.38 8.89 -16.23
C ARG A 45 -2.77 9.61 -15.02
N PHE A 46 -2.28 8.86 -14.03
CA PHE A 46 -1.80 9.43 -12.76
C PHE A 46 -0.59 10.38 -12.91
N ASN A 47 0.13 10.30 -14.02
CA ASN A 47 1.21 11.23 -14.39
C ASN A 47 0.69 12.60 -14.90
N GLU A 48 -0.62 12.76 -15.07
CA GLU A 48 -1.24 13.98 -15.56
C GLU A 48 -2.17 14.57 -14.51
N GLU A 49 -2.28 15.91 -14.51
CA GLU A 49 -3.13 16.63 -13.55
C GLU A 49 -4.58 16.13 -13.57
N VAL A 50 -5.14 15.82 -14.74
CA VAL A 50 -6.50 15.28 -14.86
C VAL A 50 -6.68 13.95 -14.13
N GLY A 51 -5.67 13.06 -14.17
CA GLY A 51 -5.71 11.77 -13.48
C GLY A 51 -5.54 11.93 -11.97
N THR A 52 -4.63 12.81 -11.55
CA THR A 52 -4.44 13.15 -10.13
C THR A 52 -5.71 13.76 -9.53
N GLN A 53 -6.38 14.68 -10.23
CA GLN A 53 -7.65 15.26 -9.76
C GLN A 53 -8.77 14.23 -9.71
N ALA A 54 -8.87 13.35 -10.72
CA ALA A 54 -9.85 12.25 -10.71
C ALA A 54 -9.65 11.32 -9.51
N ARG A 55 -8.39 11.03 -9.14
CA ARG A 55 -8.07 10.27 -7.93
C ARG A 55 -8.51 10.98 -6.67
N TYR A 56 -8.15 12.25 -6.49
CA TYR A 56 -8.50 12.97 -5.27
C TYR A 56 -10.01 13.13 -5.11
N HIS A 57 -10.73 13.38 -6.20
CA HIS A 57 -12.19 13.40 -6.18
C HIS A 57 -12.78 12.03 -5.78
N TRP A 58 -12.23 10.94 -6.32
CA TRP A 58 -12.64 9.59 -5.91
C TRP A 58 -12.37 9.36 -4.42
N MET A 59 -11.21 9.75 -3.90
CA MET A 59 -10.87 9.54 -2.49
C MET A 59 -11.82 10.33 -1.58
N GLN A 60 -12.07 11.61 -1.86
CA GLN A 60 -12.97 12.46 -1.05
C GLN A 60 -14.40 11.94 -1.01
N ASN A 61 -14.90 11.38 -2.13
CA ASN A 61 -16.27 10.89 -2.20
C ASN A 61 -16.47 9.51 -1.58
N ASN A 62 -15.41 8.69 -1.50
CA ASN A 62 -15.53 7.27 -1.19
C ASN A 62 -14.84 6.87 0.12
N LEU A 63 -13.80 7.59 0.54
CA LEU A 63 -13.07 7.33 1.78
C LEU A 63 -13.53 8.30 2.87
N SER A 64 -13.50 7.86 4.13
CA SER A 64 -13.75 8.76 5.26
C SER A 64 -12.52 9.65 5.50
N ASP A 65 -12.74 10.95 5.70
CA ASP A 65 -11.73 11.92 6.17
C ASP A 65 -12.06 12.34 7.61
N GLU A 66 -12.08 11.37 8.52
CA GLU A 66 -12.52 11.60 9.90
C GLU A 66 -11.62 12.59 10.65
N ASP A 67 -10.32 12.54 10.36
CA ASP A 67 -9.29 13.34 11.04
C ASP A 67 -8.97 14.65 10.29
N GLY A 68 -9.59 14.90 9.13
CA GLY A 68 -9.38 16.12 8.34
C GLY A 68 -7.98 16.25 7.75
N GLU A 69 -7.31 15.13 7.50
CA GLU A 69 -5.90 15.05 7.09
C GLU A 69 -5.73 14.99 5.56
N PHE A 70 -6.82 15.03 4.79
CA PHE A 70 -6.76 14.84 3.34
C PHE A 70 -5.90 15.88 2.61
N ASP A 71 -5.92 17.15 3.05
CA ASP A 71 -5.06 18.19 2.45
C ASP A 71 -3.58 17.94 2.76
N GLU A 72 -3.25 17.59 4.01
CA GLU A 72 -1.89 17.23 4.40
C GLU A 72 -1.39 16.00 3.63
N PHE A 73 -2.25 14.99 3.43
CA PHE A 73 -1.96 13.81 2.63
C PHE A 73 -1.52 14.18 1.20
N LYS A 74 -2.28 15.05 0.52
CA LYS A 74 -1.94 15.55 -0.84
C LYS A 74 -0.61 16.31 -0.85
N GLU A 75 -0.40 17.19 0.12
CA GLU A 75 0.83 17.97 0.23
C GLU A 75 2.06 17.07 0.49
N ASN A 76 1.92 16.08 1.38
CA ASN A 76 2.97 15.12 1.69
C ASN A 76 3.34 14.28 0.47
N PHE A 77 2.34 13.82 -0.30
CA PHE A 77 2.58 13.11 -1.55
C PHE A 77 3.32 13.98 -2.58
N ASN A 78 2.82 15.19 -2.87
CA ASN A 78 3.44 16.12 -3.80
C ASN A 78 4.88 16.48 -3.38
N ARG A 79 5.12 16.67 -2.08
CA ARG A 79 6.46 16.90 -1.54
C ARG A 79 7.38 15.71 -1.81
N SER A 80 6.90 14.48 -1.62
CA SER A 80 7.69 13.27 -1.91
C SER A 80 8.05 13.15 -3.39
N VAL A 81 7.11 13.44 -4.30
CA VAL A 81 7.35 13.45 -5.76
C VAL A 81 8.40 14.50 -6.12
N ASN A 82 8.26 15.73 -5.62
CA ASN A 82 9.26 16.79 -5.85
C ASN A 82 10.64 16.41 -5.31
N GLN A 83 10.71 15.74 -4.15
CA GLN A 83 11.97 15.25 -3.60
C GLN A 83 12.62 14.16 -4.46
N ILE A 84 11.83 13.28 -5.08
CA ILE A 84 12.32 12.24 -6.00
C ILE A 84 12.81 12.86 -7.31
N MET A 85 12.04 13.78 -7.88
CA MET A 85 12.38 14.46 -9.13
C MET A 85 13.62 15.37 -9.01
N SER A 86 13.93 15.83 -7.80
CA SER A 86 15.11 16.67 -7.51
C SER A 86 16.38 15.88 -7.16
N ILE A 87 16.35 14.54 -7.14
CA ILE A 87 17.56 13.74 -6.91
C ILE A 87 18.57 13.98 -8.06
N GLU A 88 19.81 14.31 -7.73
CA GLU A 88 20.91 14.49 -8.70
C GLU A 88 21.25 13.16 -9.38
N GLY A 89 21.64 13.18 -10.66
CA GLY A 89 21.64 11.99 -11.53
C GLY A 89 22.68 10.91 -11.22
N ASP A 90 23.66 11.19 -10.36
CA ASP A 90 24.76 10.29 -9.97
C ASP A 90 24.57 9.68 -8.57
N ILE A 91 23.52 10.07 -7.85
CA ILE A 91 23.25 9.60 -6.49
C ILE A 91 22.55 8.22 -6.52
N PRO A 92 23.11 7.17 -5.89
CA PRO A 92 22.43 5.88 -5.74
C PRO A 92 21.06 5.97 -5.06
N ILE A 93 20.08 5.24 -5.59
CA ILE A 93 18.70 5.22 -5.07
C ILE A 93 18.31 3.79 -4.69
N PHE A 94 17.96 3.56 -3.43
CA PHE A 94 17.38 2.31 -2.96
C PHE A 94 15.86 2.45 -2.79
N ILE A 95 15.09 1.65 -3.51
CA ILE A 95 13.62 1.60 -3.38
C ILE A 95 13.25 0.35 -2.58
N TRP A 96 12.54 0.54 -1.48
CA TRP A 96 12.13 -0.55 -0.58
C TRP A 96 10.66 -0.90 -0.82
N ALA A 97 10.40 -2.16 -1.17
CA ALA A 97 9.02 -2.64 -1.30
C ALA A 97 8.90 -4.13 -0.93
N ALA A 98 7.85 -4.43 -0.16
CA ALA A 98 7.33 -5.76 0.11
C ALA A 98 6.49 -6.25 -1.08
N GLU A 99 6.20 -7.54 -1.12
CA GLU A 99 5.38 -8.19 -2.15
C GLU A 99 3.89 -8.01 -1.86
N ASN A 100 3.42 -6.76 -1.93
CA ASN A 100 2.01 -6.39 -1.84
C ASN A 100 1.63 -5.35 -2.89
N ALA A 101 0.33 -5.19 -3.16
CA ALA A 101 -0.15 -4.38 -4.27
C ALA A 101 0.23 -2.89 -4.14
N GLU A 102 0.26 -2.37 -2.91
CA GLU A 102 0.52 -0.96 -2.65
C GLU A 102 1.97 -0.59 -2.93
N GLU A 103 2.90 -1.25 -2.25
CA GLU A 103 4.33 -0.96 -2.38
C GLU A 103 4.87 -1.36 -3.74
N GLN A 104 4.36 -2.46 -4.32
CA GLN A 104 4.76 -2.88 -5.66
C GLN A 104 4.24 -1.91 -6.72
N THR A 105 3.03 -1.37 -6.60
CA THR A 105 2.56 -0.30 -7.50
C THR A 105 3.39 0.96 -7.33
N GLY A 106 3.69 1.34 -6.08
CA GLY A 106 4.56 2.47 -5.77
C GLY A 106 5.96 2.34 -6.36
N LEU A 107 6.56 1.14 -6.36
CA LEU A 107 7.84 0.86 -7.00
C LEU A 107 7.79 1.20 -8.51
N ARG A 108 6.72 0.77 -9.22
CA ARG A 108 6.55 1.07 -10.66
C ARG A 108 6.44 2.56 -10.90
N PHE A 109 5.64 3.25 -10.09
CA PHE A 109 5.49 4.71 -10.15
C PHE A 109 6.83 5.42 -9.98
N VAL A 110 7.60 5.08 -8.94
CA VAL A 110 8.90 5.71 -8.67
C VAL A 110 9.90 5.43 -9.80
N VAL A 111 9.93 4.21 -10.34
CA VAL A 111 10.80 3.89 -11.48
C VAL A 111 10.41 4.69 -12.73
N ASP A 112 9.11 4.92 -12.98
CA ASP A 112 8.65 5.79 -14.08
C ASP A 112 9.01 7.27 -13.85
N LEU A 113 8.90 7.79 -12.62
CA LEU A 113 9.36 9.15 -12.29
C LEU A 113 10.85 9.34 -12.58
N LEU A 114 11.66 8.30 -12.34
CA LEU A 114 13.11 8.32 -12.52
C LEU A 114 13.54 7.93 -13.95
N LYS A 115 12.62 7.83 -14.93
CA LYS A 115 12.90 7.26 -16.26
C LYS A 115 13.97 7.96 -17.08
N ASP A 116 14.11 9.28 -16.89
CA ASP A 116 15.06 10.13 -17.62
C ASP A 116 16.34 10.39 -16.81
N LYS A 117 16.49 9.74 -15.65
CA LYS A 117 17.67 9.88 -14.80
C LYS A 117 18.62 8.69 -14.91
N ASN A 118 19.91 9.00 -14.83
CA ASN A 118 21.03 8.05 -14.92
C ASN A 118 21.45 7.45 -13.58
N ASN A 119 20.63 7.60 -12.53
CA ASN A 119 20.90 7.04 -11.22
C ASN A 119 20.99 5.51 -11.27
N ASP A 120 21.93 4.95 -10.51
CA ASP A 120 21.86 3.54 -10.13
C ASP A 120 20.68 3.33 -9.18
N ILE A 121 19.73 2.50 -9.60
CA ILE A 121 18.52 2.17 -8.82
C ILE A 121 18.64 0.75 -8.30
N PHE A 122 18.50 0.56 -7.00
CA PHE A 122 18.53 -0.72 -6.31
C PHE A 122 17.14 -1.05 -5.77
N PHE A 123 16.67 -2.27 -5.99
CA PHE A 123 15.37 -2.72 -5.49
C PHE A 123 15.53 -3.63 -4.25
N MET A 124 15.18 -3.09 -3.09
CA MET A 124 15.19 -3.83 -1.82
C MET A 124 13.85 -4.56 -1.63
N ASN A 125 13.75 -5.80 -2.14
CA ASN A 125 12.57 -6.64 -1.93
C ASN A 125 12.53 -7.16 -0.48
N THR A 126 11.74 -6.50 0.37
CA THR A 126 11.73 -6.76 1.81
C THR A 126 11.10 -8.10 2.17
N THR A 127 10.09 -8.56 1.42
CA THR A 127 9.48 -9.89 1.62
C THR A 127 10.48 -11.00 1.36
N LYS A 128 11.20 -10.96 0.22
CA LYS A 128 12.24 -11.94 -0.11
C LYS A 128 13.38 -11.90 0.89
N ALA A 129 13.85 -10.70 1.24
CA ALA A 129 14.93 -10.52 2.21
C ALA A 129 14.53 -11.07 3.59
N PHE A 130 13.32 -10.75 4.07
CA PHE A 130 12.82 -11.23 5.34
C PHE A 130 12.69 -12.75 5.37
N ASN A 131 12.12 -13.33 4.32
CA ASN A 131 11.97 -14.77 4.17
C ASN A 131 13.33 -15.49 4.18
N HIS A 132 14.32 -14.93 3.48
CA HIS A 132 15.66 -15.50 3.41
C HIS A 132 16.42 -15.41 4.74
N LEU A 133 16.31 -14.28 5.46
CA LEU A 133 17.14 -14.01 6.64
C LEU A 133 16.51 -14.49 7.95
N PHE A 134 15.20 -14.28 8.13
CA PHE A 134 14.54 -14.43 9.44
C PHE A 134 13.49 -15.54 9.48
N ASN A 135 12.89 -15.89 8.35
CA ASN A 135 11.80 -16.88 8.30
C ASN A 135 12.32 -18.34 8.28
N LYS A 136 13.28 -18.65 9.17
CA LYS A 136 13.95 -19.95 9.27
C LYS A 136 13.37 -20.73 10.46
N GLY A 137 12.30 -21.49 10.24
CA GLY A 137 11.71 -22.31 11.31
C GLY A 137 10.38 -22.97 10.96
N LYS A 138 9.79 -23.67 11.94
CA LYS A 138 8.48 -24.35 11.80
C LYS A 138 7.31 -23.37 11.76
N ARG A 139 7.42 -22.21 12.38
CA ARG A 139 6.43 -21.14 12.31
C ARG A 139 6.89 -20.16 11.24
N LYS A 140 6.18 -20.13 10.13
CA LYS A 140 6.42 -19.16 9.06
C LYS A 140 5.61 -17.91 9.35
N TYR A 141 6.27 -16.75 9.30
CA TYR A 141 5.60 -15.44 9.30
C TYR A 141 5.53 -14.92 7.87
N THR A 142 4.39 -14.37 7.48
CA THR A 142 4.22 -13.69 6.19
C THR A 142 4.26 -12.20 6.43
N LEU A 143 5.23 -11.52 5.82
CA LEU A 143 5.35 -10.06 5.87
C LEU A 143 4.30 -9.42 4.97
N ALA A 144 3.35 -8.66 5.53
CA ALA A 144 2.32 -8.02 4.72
C ALA A 144 2.83 -6.75 4.02
N HIS A 145 3.64 -5.95 4.70
CA HIS A 145 4.21 -4.71 4.19
C HIS A 145 5.53 -4.36 4.88
N THR A 146 6.34 -3.47 4.30
CA THR A 146 7.68 -3.14 4.81
C THR A 146 7.63 -2.52 6.21
N GLY A 147 6.56 -1.79 6.53
CA GLY A 147 6.36 -1.17 7.85
C GLY A 147 6.24 -2.14 9.02
N GLU A 148 6.04 -3.45 8.79
CA GLU A 148 6.05 -4.45 9.86
C GLU A 148 7.46 -4.83 10.33
N LEU A 149 8.50 -4.45 9.57
CA LEU A 149 9.88 -4.75 9.93
C LEU A 149 10.38 -3.82 11.04
N SER A 150 11.00 -4.40 12.05
CA SER A 150 11.74 -3.64 13.05
C SER A 150 12.95 -2.92 12.44
N PRO A 151 13.46 -1.86 13.08
CA PRO A 151 14.72 -1.24 12.70
C PRO A 151 15.88 -2.26 12.59
N ASP A 152 16.00 -3.19 13.54
CA ASP A 152 17.07 -4.20 13.53
C ASP A 152 16.99 -5.14 12.32
N ASN A 153 15.76 -5.53 11.92
CA ASN A 153 15.55 -6.35 10.72
C ASN A 153 15.92 -5.57 9.46
N LEU A 154 15.49 -4.31 9.35
CA LEU A 154 15.81 -3.43 8.23
C LEU A 154 17.32 -3.16 8.13
N GLN A 155 17.99 -2.92 9.26
CA GLN A 155 19.44 -2.75 9.31
C GLN A 155 20.16 -3.99 8.78
N THR A 156 19.79 -5.17 9.26
CA THR A 156 20.40 -6.43 8.84
C THR A 156 20.20 -6.67 7.34
N ILE A 157 18.99 -6.39 6.80
CA ILE A 157 18.72 -6.47 5.36
C ILE A 157 19.62 -5.50 4.60
N TYR A 158 19.68 -4.24 5.04
CA TYR A 158 20.46 -3.21 4.38
C TYR A 158 21.95 -3.55 4.33
N GLU A 159 22.54 -3.92 5.47
CA GLU A 159 23.97 -4.23 5.59
C GLU A 159 24.37 -5.42 4.71
N LYS A 160 23.52 -6.44 4.60
CA LYS A 160 23.77 -7.62 3.76
C LYS A 160 23.64 -7.31 2.27
N GLN A 161 22.53 -6.71 1.87
CA GLN A 161 22.22 -6.55 0.46
C GLN A 161 22.97 -5.40 -0.20
N ARG A 162 23.32 -4.33 0.52
CA ARG A 162 24.05 -3.18 -0.06
C ARG A 162 25.41 -3.55 -0.66
N GLN A 163 26.01 -4.67 -0.23
CA GLN A 163 27.31 -5.14 -0.74
C GLN A 163 27.16 -6.15 -1.87
N GLU A 164 26.05 -6.89 -1.91
CA GLU A 164 25.85 -8.04 -2.80
C GLU A 164 24.99 -7.68 -4.02
N GLN A 165 24.19 -6.62 -3.92
CA GLN A 165 23.17 -6.28 -4.91
C GLN A 165 23.74 -5.38 -6.01
N SER A 166 23.41 -5.72 -7.26
CA SER A 166 23.65 -4.87 -8.42
C SER A 166 22.46 -3.92 -8.66
N PRO A 167 22.68 -2.75 -9.29
CA PRO A 167 21.59 -1.90 -9.76
C PRO A 167 20.67 -2.66 -10.71
N LEU A 168 19.40 -2.24 -10.79
CA LEU A 168 18.46 -2.70 -11.79
C LEU A 168 19.06 -2.52 -13.19
N ALA A 169 19.10 -3.62 -13.94
CA ALA A 169 19.49 -3.58 -15.33
C ALA A 169 18.46 -2.79 -16.15
N GLN A 170 18.88 -2.29 -17.31
CA GLN A 170 18.01 -1.50 -18.18
C GLN A 170 16.70 -2.23 -18.52
N HIS A 171 16.76 -3.53 -18.80
CA HIS A 171 15.58 -4.32 -19.13
C HIS A 171 14.59 -4.45 -17.96
N GLU A 172 15.08 -4.49 -16.71
CA GLU A 172 14.23 -4.50 -15.52
C GLU A 172 13.55 -3.14 -15.34
N ARG A 173 14.27 -2.04 -15.56
CA ARG A 173 13.70 -0.67 -15.52
C ARG A 173 12.61 -0.51 -16.57
N GLU A 174 12.85 -0.95 -17.81
CA GLU A 174 11.85 -0.88 -18.88
C GLU A 174 10.63 -1.76 -18.60
N GLN A 175 10.81 -2.93 -17.97
CA GLN A 175 9.70 -3.77 -17.55
C GLN A 175 8.81 -3.06 -16.51
N TYR A 176 9.39 -2.44 -15.47
CA TYR A 176 8.63 -1.68 -14.49
C TYR A 176 7.88 -0.49 -15.10
N LYS A 177 8.50 0.23 -16.05
CA LYS A 177 7.84 1.32 -16.79
C LYS A 177 6.66 0.81 -17.62
N LYS A 178 6.83 -0.30 -18.33
CA LYS A 178 5.75 -0.91 -19.10
C LYS A 178 4.59 -1.34 -18.21
N GLU A 179 4.88 -1.94 -17.06
CA GLU A 179 3.87 -2.29 -16.06
C GLU A 179 3.16 -1.05 -15.53
N TRP A 180 3.88 0.03 -15.23
CA TRP A 180 3.28 1.32 -14.83
C TRP A 180 2.32 1.87 -15.88
N LEU A 181 2.72 1.91 -17.16
CA LEU A 181 1.87 2.38 -18.25
C LEU A 181 0.59 1.54 -18.36
N SER A 182 0.71 0.22 -18.31
CA SER A 182 -0.44 -0.68 -18.33
C SER A 182 -1.40 -0.44 -17.16
N LEU A 183 -0.88 -0.14 -15.96
CA LEU A 183 -1.69 0.16 -14.79
C LEU A 183 -2.41 1.52 -14.92
N THR A 184 -1.75 2.53 -15.50
CA THR A 184 -2.31 3.88 -15.68
C THR A 184 -3.25 4.03 -16.88
N GLU A 185 -3.32 3.04 -17.76
CA GLU A 185 -4.36 2.93 -18.80
C GLU A 185 -5.66 2.31 -18.25
N ASN A 186 -5.57 1.59 -17.14
CA ASN A 186 -6.69 0.95 -16.47
C ASN A 186 -7.46 1.94 -15.57
N LYS A 187 -8.79 1.82 -15.53
CA LYS A 187 -9.69 2.64 -14.70
C LYS A 187 -10.17 1.97 -13.41
N GLU A 188 -9.84 0.70 -13.23
CA GLU A 188 -10.17 -0.05 -12.01
C GLU A 188 -9.57 0.64 -10.79
N THR A 189 -10.29 0.58 -9.68
CA THR A 189 -9.96 1.28 -8.44
C THR A 189 -9.37 0.36 -7.39
N LEU A 190 -9.19 -0.92 -7.67
CA LEU A 190 -8.56 -1.89 -6.76
C LEU A 190 -7.42 -2.62 -7.46
N ARG A 191 -6.27 -2.72 -6.78
CA ARG A 191 -5.15 -3.59 -7.18
C ARG A 191 -4.88 -4.64 -6.12
N ILE A 192 -4.55 -5.84 -6.58
CA ILE A 192 -4.10 -6.95 -5.74
C ILE A 192 -2.71 -7.42 -6.18
N TRP A 193 -1.98 -8.07 -5.28
CA TRP A 193 -0.72 -8.71 -5.60
C TRP A 193 -0.93 -10.20 -5.79
N SER A 194 -0.76 -10.68 -7.01
CA SER A 194 -1.03 -12.08 -7.35
C SER A 194 0.01 -12.59 -8.34
N ASN A 195 0.52 -13.80 -8.08
CA ASN A 195 1.52 -14.47 -8.93
C ASN A 195 2.75 -13.59 -9.26
N GLY A 196 3.20 -12.79 -8.29
CA GLY A 196 4.36 -11.90 -8.46
C GLY A 196 4.09 -10.64 -9.29
N THR A 197 2.82 -10.31 -9.56
CA THR A 197 2.42 -9.17 -10.38
C THR A 197 1.34 -8.33 -9.69
N VAL A 198 1.30 -7.04 -10.00
CA VAL A 198 0.18 -6.16 -9.64
C VAL A 198 -0.95 -6.39 -10.64
N GLN A 199 -2.13 -6.76 -10.16
CA GLN A 199 -3.31 -6.97 -10.99
C GLN A 199 -4.41 -5.98 -10.61
N SER A 200 -4.93 -5.27 -11.61
CA SER A 200 -6.12 -4.43 -11.44
C SER A 200 -7.38 -5.31 -11.50
N VAL A 201 -8.26 -5.16 -10.52
CA VAL A 201 -9.50 -5.94 -10.38
C VAL A 201 -10.66 -5.01 -10.07
N THR A 202 -11.88 -5.50 -10.25
CA THR A 202 -13.09 -4.74 -9.91
C THR A 202 -13.14 -4.40 -8.43
N GLU A 203 -13.73 -3.26 -8.09
CA GLU A 203 -13.81 -2.79 -6.70
C GLU A 203 -14.60 -3.75 -5.78
N ASP A 204 -15.50 -4.54 -6.35
CA ASP A 204 -16.32 -5.54 -5.66
C ASP A 204 -15.61 -6.89 -5.43
N TYR A 205 -14.33 -7.03 -5.79
CA TYR A 205 -13.56 -8.27 -5.68
C TYR A 205 -13.65 -8.94 -4.29
N PHE A 206 -13.75 -8.15 -3.23
CA PHE A 206 -13.87 -8.65 -1.84
C PHE A 206 -15.30 -8.68 -1.30
N ASP A 207 -16.31 -8.24 -2.05
CA ASP A 207 -17.69 -8.13 -1.56
C ASP A 207 -18.26 -9.49 -1.15
N GLU A 208 -18.00 -10.54 -1.94
CA GLU A 208 -18.45 -11.90 -1.60
C GLU A 208 -17.83 -12.38 -0.27
N LEU A 209 -16.55 -12.09 -0.05
CA LEU A 209 -15.88 -12.40 1.21
C LEU A 209 -16.54 -11.66 2.38
N ILE A 210 -16.82 -10.37 2.24
CA ILE A 210 -17.47 -9.57 3.28
C ILE A 210 -18.85 -10.15 3.61
N ILE A 211 -19.66 -10.47 2.60
CA ILE A 211 -20.97 -11.12 2.76
C ILE A 211 -20.83 -12.47 3.47
N ASN A 212 -19.88 -13.29 3.06
CA ASN A 212 -19.63 -14.61 3.66
C ASN A 212 -19.18 -14.50 5.12
N ARG A 213 -18.40 -13.48 5.49
CA ARG A 213 -18.08 -13.19 6.89
C ARG A 213 -19.29 -12.74 7.68
N ALA A 214 -20.10 -11.83 7.13
CA ALA A 214 -21.35 -11.41 7.77
C ALA A 214 -22.31 -12.58 8.03
N LYS A 215 -22.47 -13.51 7.07
CA LYS A 215 -23.25 -14.75 7.26
C LYS A 215 -22.73 -15.58 8.44
N LYS A 216 -21.41 -15.72 8.58
CA LYS A 216 -20.80 -16.44 9.72
C LYS A 216 -21.06 -15.76 11.07
N PHE A 217 -21.10 -14.42 11.11
CA PHE A 217 -21.47 -13.67 12.33
C PHE A 217 -22.90 -13.95 12.80
N HIS A 218 -23.85 -14.07 11.86
CA HIS A 218 -25.23 -14.43 12.20
C HIS A 218 -25.37 -15.91 12.63
N GLY A 219 -24.46 -16.78 12.23
CA GLY A 219 -24.46 -18.21 12.60
C GLY A 219 -25.75 -18.93 12.18
N LYS A 220 -26.11 -20.00 12.91
CA LYS A 220 -27.43 -20.69 12.77
C LYS A 220 -28.56 -19.97 13.51
N ARG A 221 -28.36 -18.74 14.00
CA ARG A 221 -29.37 -18.05 14.81
C ARG A 221 -30.53 -17.62 13.92
N LYS A 222 -31.77 -17.74 14.43
CA LYS A 222 -32.99 -17.41 13.67
C LYS A 222 -33.13 -15.91 13.36
N THR A 223 -32.48 -15.04 14.14
CA THR A 223 -32.56 -13.58 13.99
C THR A 223 -31.22 -13.01 13.51
N LYS A 224 -31.27 -12.24 12.41
CA LYS A 224 -30.14 -11.43 11.95
C LYS A 224 -30.08 -10.14 12.79
N GLU A 225 -29.44 -10.22 13.95
CA GLU A 225 -29.18 -9.03 14.80
C GLU A 225 -28.09 -8.15 14.19
N PHE A 226 -28.17 -6.84 14.42
CA PHE A 226 -27.13 -5.88 14.05
C PHE A 226 -25.84 -6.14 14.82
N PHE A 227 -24.69 -6.03 14.15
CA PHE A 227 -23.36 -6.12 14.78
C PHE A 227 -22.47 -4.97 14.32
N LYS A 228 -21.46 -4.62 15.13
CA LYS A 228 -20.53 -3.52 14.84
C LYS A 228 -19.80 -3.73 13.51
N SER A 229 -19.82 -2.74 12.62
CA SER A 229 -19.15 -2.81 11.32
C SER A 229 -17.63 -2.96 11.47
N ALA A 230 -16.99 -2.23 12.40
CA ALA A 230 -15.58 -2.42 12.73
C ALA A 230 -15.20 -3.89 13.05
N ARG A 231 -16.10 -4.66 13.68
CA ARG A 231 -15.85 -6.08 13.97
C ARG A 231 -15.88 -6.96 12.72
N LEU A 232 -16.78 -6.65 11.78
CA LEU A 232 -16.83 -7.33 10.48
C LEU A 232 -15.61 -6.98 9.64
N ILE A 233 -15.27 -5.70 9.53
CA ILE A 233 -14.10 -5.19 8.81
C ILE A 233 -12.83 -5.87 9.33
N GLY A 234 -12.58 -5.83 10.65
CA GLY A 234 -11.43 -6.49 11.25
C GLY A 234 -11.40 -8.00 11.01
N ASN A 235 -12.57 -8.67 10.99
CA ASN A 235 -12.63 -10.09 10.65
C ASN A 235 -12.28 -10.36 9.19
N VAL A 236 -12.72 -9.51 8.25
CA VAL A 236 -12.37 -9.61 6.83
C VAL A 236 -10.86 -9.41 6.64
N LEU A 237 -10.31 -8.35 7.24
CA LEU A 237 -8.87 -8.04 7.20
C LEU A 237 -8.03 -9.22 7.71
N GLY A 238 -8.39 -9.79 8.86
CA GLY A 238 -7.68 -10.96 9.40
C GLY A 238 -7.71 -12.20 8.51
N HIS A 239 -8.64 -12.30 7.56
CA HIS A 239 -8.68 -13.39 6.57
C HIS A 239 -7.92 -13.09 5.29
N ILE A 240 -7.87 -11.83 4.84
CA ILE A 240 -7.13 -11.46 3.63
C ILE A 240 -5.65 -11.22 3.91
N HIS A 241 -5.27 -10.89 5.15
CA HIS A 241 -3.95 -10.40 5.52
C HIS A 241 -2.78 -11.34 5.14
N LEU A 242 -3.03 -12.65 5.03
CA LEU A 242 -1.99 -13.60 4.62
C LEU A 242 -1.68 -13.55 3.11
N ASP A 243 -2.63 -13.08 2.31
CA ASP A 243 -2.54 -13.09 0.85
C ASP A 243 -2.48 -11.67 0.26
N GLN A 244 -3.09 -10.68 0.91
CA GLN A 244 -3.24 -9.32 0.43
C GLN A 244 -3.09 -8.29 1.56
N TYR A 245 -2.43 -7.17 1.25
CA TYR A 245 -2.42 -5.98 2.09
C TYR A 245 -3.43 -4.96 1.52
N ILE A 246 -4.55 -4.77 2.23
CA ILE A 246 -5.63 -3.85 1.87
C ILE A 246 -6.06 -3.09 3.13
N SER A 247 -6.30 -1.79 2.99
CA SER A 247 -6.70 -0.93 4.11
C SER A 247 -8.10 -1.23 4.62
N ASP A 248 -8.30 -1.03 5.92
CA ASP A 248 -9.61 -1.06 6.56
C ASP A 248 -10.57 -0.02 5.98
N THR A 249 -10.08 1.15 5.60
CA THR A 249 -10.83 2.21 4.91
C THR A 249 -11.43 1.71 3.61
N PHE A 250 -10.72 0.87 2.83
CA PHE A 250 -11.28 0.29 1.60
C PHE A 250 -12.39 -0.71 1.88
N ILE A 251 -12.22 -1.60 2.86
CA ILE A 251 -13.27 -2.55 3.25
C ILE A 251 -14.50 -1.82 3.81
N ASN A 252 -14.29 -0.76 4.57
CA ASN A 252 -15.36 0.13 5.05
C ASN A 252 -16.09 0.80 3.88
N TYR A 253 -15.36 1.31 2.89
CA TYR A 253 -15.92 1.86 1.65
C TYR A 253 -16.80 0.83 0.92
N ARG A 254 -16.31 -0.40 0.73
CA ARG A 254 -17.12 -1.48 0.12
C ARG A 254 -18.36 -1.81 0.93
N LEU A 255 -18.24 -1.85 2.26
CA LEU A 255 -19.40 -2.06 3.13
C LEU A 255 -20.44 -0.95 2.99
N LYS A 256 -20.02 0.32 2.90
CA LYS A 256 -20.91 1.46 2.60
C LYS A 256 -21.62 1.28 1.26
N LYS A 257 -20.90 0.89 0.20
CA LYS A 257 -21.50 0.62 -1.12
C LYS A 257 -22.52 -0.52 -1.08
N MET A 258 -22.26 -1.58 -0.32
CA MET A 258 -23.22 -2.66 -0.14
C MET A 258 -24.44 -2.26 0.70
N ILE A 259 -24.33 -1.26 1.58
CA ILE A 259 -25.48 -0.65 2.26
C ILE A 259 -26.31 0.18 1.27
N GLU A 260 -25.67 1.03 0.47
CA GLU A 260 -26.34 1.82 -0.59
C GLU A 260 -27.11 0.91 -1.57
N ASN A 261 -26.53 -0.23 -1.94
CA ASN A 261 -27.13 -1.21 -2.83
C ASN A 261 -28.17 -2.13 -2.13
N GLY A 262 -28.44 -1.93 -0.85
CA GLY A 262 -29.45 -2.69 -0.10
C GLY A 262 -29.06 -4.14 0.20
N ILE A 263 -27.79 -4.51 0.13
CA ILE A 263 -27.30 -5.84 0.56
C ILE A 263 -27.22 -5.90 2.09
N PHE A 264 -26.81 -4.80 2.71
CA PHE A 264 -26.80 -4.64 4.16
C PHE A 264 -27.82 -3.57 4.60
N GLU A 265 -28.42 -3.79 5.76
CA GLU A 265 -29.11 -2.75 6.51
C GLU A 265 -28.16 -2.17 7.56
N MET A 266 -28.37 -0.92 7.96
CA MET A 266 -27.53 -0.24 8.94
C MET A 266 -28.33 0.52 10.01
N GLU A 267 -27.70 0.69 11.16
CA GLU A 267 -28.10 1.60 12.23
C GLU A 267 -26.89 2.43 12.69
N GLY A 268 -27.10 3.69 13.09
CA GLY A 268 -26.03 4.60 13.51
C GLY A 268 -25.57 5.57 12.41
N SER A 269 -24.30 5.99 12.46
CA SER A 269 -23.72 6.99 11.55
C SER A 269 -22.63 6.40 10.64
N LEU A 270 -22.66 6.72 9.34
CA LEU A 270 -21.63 6.33 8.36
C LEU A 270 -20.38 7.21 8.38
N GLU A 271 -20.30 8.24 9.24
CA GLU A 271 -19.12 9.11 9.36
C GLU A 271 -17.87 8.28 9.64
N ALA A 272 -17.98 7.30 10.55
CA ALA A 272 -16.86 6.45 10.96
C ALA A 272 -17.23 4.97 11.14
N MET A 273 -16.27 4.07 10.87
CA MET A 273 -16.50 2.62 10.93
C MET A 273 -16.84 2.08 12.34
N ARG A 274 -16.60 2.86 13.40
CA ARG A 274 -16.97 2.51 14.78
C ARG A 274 -18.40 2.94 15.14
N LEU A 275 -19.00 3.84 14.36
CA LEU A 275 -20.25 4.54 14.68
C LEU A 275 -21.50 3.89 14.10
N TYR A 276 -21.37 2.85 13.28
CA TYR A 276 -22.52 2.11 12.76
C TYR A 276 -22.46 0.60 13.04
N CYS A 277 -23.64 0.00 13.02
CA CYS A 277 -23.83 -1.43 13.04
C CYS A 277 -24.48 -1.85 11.71
N VAL A 278 -24.25 -3.10 11.31
CA VAL A 278 -24.80 -3.66 10.08
C VAL A 278 -25.42 -5.03 10.32
N ARG A 279 -26.31 -5.42 9.42
CA ARG A 279 -26.75 -6.81 9.22
C ARG A 279 -27.02 -7.06 7.76
N LEU A 280 -26.97 -8.31 7.32
CA LEU A 280 -27.44 -8.65 5.97
C LEU A 280 -28.95 -8.42 5.88
N LYS A 281 -29.39 -7.76 4.81
CA LYS A 281 -30.81 -7.57 4.53
C LYS A 281 -31.53 -8.93 4.44
N GLN A 282 -32.78 -8.97 4.87
CA GLN A 282 -33.62 -10.17 4.84
C GLN A 282 -34.26 -10.37 3.48
#